data_AF-A0AAU9K009-F1
#
_entry.id   AF-A0AAU9K009-F1
#
_cell.length_a   1.000
_cell.length_b   1.000
_cell.length_c   1.000
_cell.angle_alpha   90.00
_cell.angle_beta   90.00
_cell.angle_gamma   90.00
#
_symmetry.space_group_name_H-M   'P 1'
#
loop_
_entity.id
_entity.type
_entity.pdbx_description
1 polymer ?
#
loop_
_entity_poly.entity_id
_entity_poly.type
_entity_poly.pdbx_seq_one_letter_code
_entity_poly.pdbx_strand_id
1 'polypeptide(L)'
;MDVNEMYWEFRYNALHGQYVQLKEEYHKLKEAYQQSLEANLKEFHTMKQIQEDNLLLKKQLEEANQKLQKTATNDKNTENFDDFAKTLCSKWPRIVNSIPLFSPQGGLSDRIEDTRPSSPDFSTEKVQSISGKTPQVNPDQSVAYDNIEPSMFEALFIVGPSKSQLGNAMAKPEILYEFGGSTIGLPIRRVIADFCFPTGIELRPIRHSGSESEFNNLIYGQTNSANGNNCYIFTLRSEGNVDGWVEYTDLPNSNREVIFCICMQIEDVAIEELSSVLWIVPKVLCIMSYIPIFELHFEVLKNLVMLKRLKNMENADNDMITHKLSQVEMSEEQIALMKTYSDCESVYPNLKLVIDIPSLNSINYCCAQDLSLIDIVWLCTPLFTSLKLQEVLWLLSALIQEKSVVFVSYNLGQLTSCVLGLQALLRPFKWPHLLIPLIPDSLRELLEAPVPLLAGLPGTAPASRRNMVNVIWVLLDEPNQIRRIQGPKLLIQEVHEPNEFYQSKELSNFASVFTQERVQFTPTPEQRNSCLEIAKFIKSYWLKILGLIHEDLTKNFDALQVHIIDSSPKGDHLFLNGLMQTQIFINSLEEKFVCFSVCIILNFSVWFVLTFW
;
A
#
# COMPACT_ATOMS: atom_id res chain seq x y z
N MET A 1 21.99 39.87 35.55
CA MET A 1 20.56 39.58 35.70
C MET A 1 19.82 40.88 35.50
N ASP A 2 19.25 41.03 34.32
CA ASP A 2 18.43 42.19 34.00
C ASP A 2 17.11 42.10 34.78
N VAL A 3 16.48 43.23 35.09
CA VAL A 3 15.24 43.27 35.90
C VAL A 3 14.09 42.54 35.17
N ASN A 4 14.13 42.52 33.83
CA ASN A 4 13.24 41.71 33.01
C ASN A 4 13.48 40.20 33.13
N GLU A 5 14.73 39.72 33.26
CA GLU A 5 15.01 38.28 33.44
C GLU A 5 14.38 37.79 34.74
N MET A 6 14.65 38.46 35.86
CA MET A 6 14.05 38.11 37.17
C MET A 6 12.52 38.15 37.14
N TYR A 7 11.91 39.11 36.43
CA TYR A 7 10.46 39.19 36.31
C TYR A 7 9.86 37.99 35.56
N TRP A 8 10.45 37.61 34.42
CA TRP A 8 9.96 36.48 33.63
C TRP A 8 10.31 35.12 34.24
N GLU A 9 11.45 34.99 34.91
CA GLU A 9 11.84 33.78 35.65
C GLU A 9 10.90 33.55 36.85
N PHE A 10 10.55 34.61 37.59
CA PHE A 10 9.56 34.53 38.69
C PHE A 10 8.15 34.18 38.16
N ARG A 11 7.74 34.76 37.03
CA ARG A 11 6.43 34.47 36.42
C ARG A 11 6.37 33.08 35.79
N TYR A 12 7.49 32.59 35.22
CA TYR A 12 7.64 31.23 34.74
C TYR A 12 7.56 30.22 35.88
N ASN A 13 8.29 30.43 36.98
CA ASN A 13 8.24 29.56 38.15
C ASN A 13 6.85 29.54 38.80
N ALA A 14 6.12 30.67 38.80
CA ALA A 14 4.74 30.72 39.26
C ALA A 14 3.77 29.93 38.34
N LEU A 15 3.85 30.10 37.02
CA LEU A 15 3.02 29.33 36.07
C LEU A 15 3.40 27.85 36.04
N HIS A 16 4.68 27.51 36.15
CA HIS A 16 5.16 26.14 36.22
C HIS A 16 4.68 25.45 37.49
N GLY A 17 4.70 26.15 38.64
CA GLY A 17 4.08 25.67 39.88
C GLY A 17 2.58 25.40 39.74
N GLN A 18 1.83 26.34 39.13
CA GLN A 18 0.40 26.14 38.84
C GLN A 18 0.15 24.98 37.87
N TYR A 19 0.98 24.81 36.84
CA TYR A 19 0.89 23.70 35.89
C TYR A 19 1.22 22.35 36.53
N VAL A 20 2.22 22.28 37.40
CA VAL A 20 2.53 21.07 38.18
C VAL A 20 1.39 20.71 39.12
N GLN A 21 0.77 21.69 39.79
CA GLN A 21 -0.45 21.47 40.59
C GLN A 21 -1.62 20.99 39.72
N LEU A 22 -1.90 21.63 38.57
CA LEU A 22 -2.98 21.21 37.67
C LEU A 22 -2.74 19.81 37.09
N LYS A 23 -1.48 19.44 36.84
CA LYS A 23 -1.08 18.12 36.37
C LYS A 23 -1.22 17.05 37.45
N GLU A 24 -0.88 17.37 38.71
CA GLU A 24 -1.18 16.48 39.84
C GLU A 24 -2.68 16.34 40.09
N GLU A 25 -3.46 17.42 39.99
CA GLU A 25 -4.91 17.37 40.08
C GLU A 25 -5.52 16.55 38.94
N TYR A 26 -5.03 16.70 37.71
CA TYR A 26 -5.46 15.88 36.56
C TYR A 26 -5.11 14.39 36.75
N HIS A 27 -3.91 14.07 37.25
CA HIS A 27 -3.55 12.68 37.56
C HIS A 27 -4.42 12.10 38.69
N LYS A 28 -4.66 12.86 39.77
CA LYS A 28 -5.59 12.46 40.85
C LYS A 28 -7.02 12.29 40.34
N LEU A 29 -7.49 13.15 39.42
CA LEU A 29 -8.81 13.04 38.82
C LEU A 29 -8.91 11.85 37.86
N LYS A 30 -7.83 11.53 37.13
CA LYS A 30 -7.76 10.36 36.25
C LYS A 30 -7.69 9.05 37.04
N GLU A 31 -6.91 9.00 38.12
CA GLU A 31 -6.90 7.86 39.05
C GLU A 31 -8.26 7.70 39.76
N ALA A 32 -8.87 8.80 40.22
CA ALA A 32 -10.22 8.77 40.78
C ALA A 32 -11.28 8.35 39.75
N TYR A 33 -11.14 8.74 38.47
CA TYR A 33 -12.02 8.28 37.40
C TYR A 33 -11.82 6.80 37.09
N GLN A 34 -10.58 6.29 37.07
CA GLN A 34 -10.32 4.85 36.88
C GLN A 34 -10.79 4.03 38.09
N GLN A 35 -10.59 4.50 39.32
CA GLN A 35 -11.13 3.86 40.53
C GLN A 35 -12.68 3.93 40.57
N SER A 36 -13.29 5.02 40.12
CA SER A 36 -14.75 5.13 39.98
C SER A 36 -15.28 4.23 38.87
N LEU A 37 -14.57 4.07 37.76
CA LEU A 37 -14.93 3.15 36.68
C LEU A 37 -14.84 1.70 37.16
N GLU A 38 -13.77 1.33 37.89
CA GLU A 38 -13.62 0.02 38.52
C GLU A 38 -14.63 -0.25 39.64
N ALA A 39 -15.09 0.78 40.36
CA ALA A 39 -16.15 0.68 41.36
C ALA A 39 -17.55 0.56 40.72
N ASN A 40 -17.84 1.34 39.67
CA ASN A 40 -19.09 1.29 38.92
C ASN A 40 -19.22 0.00 38.09
N LEU A 41 -18.11 -0.62 37.68
CA LEU A 41 -18.06 -1.98 37.13
C LEU A 41 -18.29 -3.07 38.20
N LYS A 42 -18.30 -2.72 39.50
CA LYS A 42 -18.53 -3.66 40.62
C LYS A 42 -19.87 -3.45 41.34
N GLU A 43 -20.42 -2.24 41.38
CA GLU A 43 -21.71 -1.95 42.04
C GLU A 43 -22.69 -1.18 41.15
N PHE A 44 -23.80 -1.83 40.81
CA PHE A 44 -24.70 -1.45 39.72
C PHE A 44 -25.84 -0.50 40.19
N HIS A 45 -25.54 0.70 40.71
CA HIS A 45 -26.51 1.76 41.10
C HIS A 45 -25.81 3.11 41.41
N THR A 46 -26.26 4.33 41.03
CA THR A 46 -27.42 4.79 40.22
C THR A 46 -27.07 6.00 39.33
N MET A 47 -27.91 6.30 38.34
CA MET A 47 -27.74 7.45 37.41
C MET A 47 -28.21 8.83 37.94
N LYS A 48 -29.08 8.87 38.96
CA LYS A 48 -29.81 10.10 39.31
C LYS A 48 -28.99 11.10 40.12
N GLN A 49 -28.14 10.60 41.02
CA GLN A 49 -27.20 11.40 41.81
C GLN A 49 -26.18 12.10 40.90
N ILE A 50 -25.62 11.36 39.94
CA ILE A 50 -24.61 11.82 38.98
C ILE A 50 -25.15 12.96 38.09
N GLN A 51 -26.45 12.96 37.77
CA GLN A 51 -27.08 14.05 37.02
C GLN A 51 -27.21 15.35 37.84
N GLU A 52 -27.45 15.27 39.14
CA GLU A 52 -27.54 16.44 40.03
C GLU A 52 -26.14 17.06 40.28
N ASP A 53 -25.11 16.22 40.50
CA ASP A 53 -23.73 16.69 40.69
C ASP A 53 -23.13 17.33 39.43
N ASN A 54 -23.42 16.76 38.24
CA ASN A 54 -23.00 17.36 36.97
C ASN A 54 -23.67 18.72 36.71
N LEU A 55 -24.92 18.92 37.16
CA LEU A 55 -25.61 20.20 37.05
C LEU A 55 -24.96 21.28 37.94
N LEU A 56 -24.51 20.90 39.13
CA LEU A 56 -23.83 21.78 40.07
C LEU A 56 -22.44 22.19 39.55
N LEU A 57 -21.64 21.24 39.06
CA LEU A 57 -20.32 21.49 38.46
C LEU A 57 -20.40 22.41 37.23
N LYS A 58 -21.39 22.23 36.36
CA LYS A 58 -21.58 23.10 35.18
C LYS A 58 -21.82 24.56 35.58
N LYS A 59 -22.59 24.78 36.64
CA LYS A 59 -22.89 26.12 37.16
C LYS A 59 -21.66 26.81 37.76
N GLN A 60 -20.79 26.06 38.43
CA GLN A 60 -19.51 26.57 38.94
C GLN A 60 -18.53 26.90 37.79
N LEU A 61 -18.53 26.10 36.72
CA LEU A 61 -17.71 26.35 35.53
C LEU A 61 -18.13 27.65 34.80
N GLU A 62 -19.44 27.90 34.68
CA GLU A 62 -19.98 29.14 34.09
C GLU A 62 -19.63 30.38 34.93
N GLU A 63 -19.71 30.30 36.27
CA GLU A 63 -19.27 31.38 37.16
C GLU A 63 -17.75 31.65 37.10
N ALA A 64 -16.94 30.61 36.93
CA ALA A 64 -15.49 30.73 36.74
C ALA A 64 -15.16 31.41 35.39
N ASN A 65 -15.84 31.02 34.30
CA ASN A 65 -15.68 31.65 32.99
C ASN A 65 -16.12 33.12 32.98
N GLN A 66 -17.21 33.48 33.66
CA GLN A 66 -17.62 34.89 33.78
C GLN A 66 -16.63 35.73 34.60
N LYS A 67 -15.91 35.14 35.57
CA LYS A 67 -14.81 35.82 36.27
C LYS A 67 -13.59 36.01 35.35
N LEU A 68 -13.18 34.94 34.64
CA LEU A 68 -12.09 34.99 33.64
C LEU A 68 -12.32 36.05 32.56
N GLN A 69 -13.53 36.13 31.99
CA GLN A 69 -13.88 37.14 30.99
C GLN A 69 -13.83 38.57 31.55
N LYS A 70 -14.27 38.79 32.80
CA LYS A 70 -14.17 40.12 33.44
C LYS A 70 -12.72 40.54 33.70
N THR A 71 -11.83 39.62 34.06
CA THR A 71 -10.39 39.91 34.16
C THR A 71 -9.77 40.20 32.80
N ALA A 72 -10.17 39.48 31.73
CA ALA A 72 -9.66 39.72 30.39
C ALA A 72 -10.05 41.11 29.82
N THR A 73 -11.19 41.66 30.21
CA THR A 73 -11.67 42.97 29.70
C THR A 73 -11.04 44.21 30.36
N ASN A 74 -10.25 44.05 31.44
CA ASN A 74 -9.58 45.19 32.10
C ASN A 74 -8.20 45.53 31.50
N ASP A 75 -7.51 44.58 30.86
CA ASP A 75 -6.21 44.83 30.22
C ASP A 75 -6.37 45.38 28.78
N LYS A 76 -6.84 46.63 28.69
CA LYS A 76 -6.65 47.44 27.49
C LYS A 76 -5.20 47.94 27.40
N ASN A 77 -4.35 47.15 26.75
CA ASN A 77 -3.23 47.67 25.96
C ASN A 77 -2.90 46.69 24.83
N THR A 78 -3.62 46.86 23.71
CA THR A 78 -3.76 45.89 22.62
C THR A 78 -2.68 46.03 21.53
N GLU A 79 -1.53 46.64 21.84
CA GLU A 79 -0.51 46.99 20.83
C GLU A 79 0.84 46.25 20.98
N ASN A 80 1.07 45.51 22.08
CA ASN A 80 2.29 44.71 22.27
C ASN A 80 2.12 43.20 21.96
N PHE A 81 0.92 42.76 21.58
CA PHE A 81 0.68 41.35 21.24
C PHE A 81 1.36 40.93 19.92
N ASP A 82 1.57 41.85 18.98
CA ASP A 82 2.26 41.58 17.71
C ASP A 82 3.79 41.50 17.86
N ASP A 83 4.40 42.30 18.74
CA ASP A 83 5.83 42.14 19.07
C ASP A 83 6.05 40.90 19.96
N PHE A 84 5.08 40.55 20.81
CA PHE A 84 5.05 39.27 21.50
C PHE A 84 4.94 38.10 20.50
N ALA A 85 4.07 38.18 19.49
CA ALA A 85 3.94 37.20 18.42
C ALA A 85 5.23 37.06 17.59
N LYS A 86 5.92 38.16 17.26
CA LYS A 86 7.26 38.13 16.63
C LYS A 86 8.36 37.58 17.54
N THR A 87 8.15 37.57 18.86
CA THR A 87 9.04 36.93 19.85
C THR A 87 8.63 35.48 20.15
N LEU A 88 7.47 35.04 19.66
CA LEU A 88 6.92 33.67 19.75
C LEU A 88 7.15 32.89 18.45
N CYS A 89 7.08 33.55 17.31
CA CYS A 89 7.80 33.25 16.08
C CYS A 89 9.28 33.61 16.27
N SER A 90 10.01 32.96 17.17
CA SER A 90 10.66 31.71 16.74
C SER A 90 10.80 30.65 17.84
N LYS A 91 10.07 30.79 18.95
CA LYS A 91 10.03 29.88 20.11
C LYS A 91 9.21 28.59 19.86
N TRP A 92 9.15 28.14 18.62
CA TRP A 92 8.64 26.82 18.25
C TRP A 92 9.27 25.57 18.93
N PRO A 93 10.56 25.53 19.37
CA PRO A 93 11.30 24.32 19.78
C PRO A 93 10.73 23.48 20.93
N ARG A 94 9.65 23.93 21.58
CA ARG A 94 9.07 23.31 22.79
C ARG A 94 7.60 22.93 22.66
N ILE A 95 6.95 23.22 21.53
CA ILE A 95 5.51 22.95 21.31
C ILE A 95 5.27 21.50 20.83
N VAL A 96 6.29 20.87 20.23
CA VAL A 96 6.19 19.52 19.60
C VAL A 96 5.96 18.38 20.62
N ASN A 97 6.26 18.59 21.90
CA ASN A 97 6.23 17.53 22.92
C ASN A 97 4.86 17.33 23.60
N SER A 98 3.74 17.71 22.98
CA SER A 98 2.41 17.44 23.55
C SER A 98 1.28 17.18 22.55
N ILE A 99 1.03 15.87 22.37
CA ILE A 99 -0.29 15.21 22.24
C ILE A 99 -0.79 14.94 20.79
N PRO A 100 -1.30 13.71 20.49
CA PRO A 100 -1.53 13.25 19.12
C PRO A 100 -3.02 13.22 18.68
N LEU A 101 -3.21 13.05 17.36
CA LEU A 101 -4.22 12.21 16.67
C LEU A 101 -5.73 12.34 17.04
N PHE A 102 -6.52 13.03 16.21
CA PHE A 102 -7.24 12.45 15.04
C PHE A 102 -8.35 13.38 14.49
N SER A 103 -8.69 13.22 13.20
CA SER A 103 -9.70 13.96 12.43
C SER A 103 -11.08 13.24 12.44
N PRO A 104 -12.17 13.78 11.81
CA PRO A 104 -12.30 13.69 10.35
C PRO A 104 -13.05 14.83 9.62
N GLN A 105 -12.91 14.76 8.29
CA GLN A 105 -13.64 15.33 7.15
C GLN A 105 -15.05 15.94 7.34
N GLY A 106 -15.39 16.90 6.47
CA GLY A 106 -16.78 17.21 6.08
C GLY A 106 -17.06 18.71 5.99
N GLY A 107 -17.50 19.19 4.83
CA GLY A 107 -17.81 20.61 4.60
C GLY A 107 -19.28 20.98 4.75
N LEU A 108 -19.54 22.26 4.49
CA LEU A 108 -20.84 22.94 4.25
C LEU A 108 -21.76 23.29 5.45
N SER A 109 -21.83 24.62 5.63
CA SER A 109 -23.03 25.46 5.87
C SER A 109 -23.75 25.50 7.24
N ASP A 110 -24.12 26.74 7.57
CA ASP A 110 -25.24 27.22 8.38
C ASP A 110 -25.27 27.00 9.91
N ARG A 111 -24.65 27.98 10.57
CA ARG A 111 -25.30 28.96 11.46
C ARG A 111 -26.72 28.65 12.01
N ILE A 112 -26.81 28.93 13.33
CA ILE A 112 -27.93 29.58 14.07
C ILE A 112 -28.89 28.69 14.89
N GLU A 113 -28.76 28.91 16.22
CA GLU A 113 -29.75 28.92 17.31
C GLU A 113 -30.46 27.63 17.79
N ASP A 114 -30.11 27.28 19.03
CA ASP A 114 -31.02 27.15 20.17
C ASP A 114 -32.38 26.44 19.98
N THR A 115 -32.53 25.24 20.56
CA THR A 115 -32.90 25.17 21.99
C THR A 115 -32.87 23.75 22.57
N ARG A 116 -32.54 23.72 23.86
CA ARG A 116 -32.81 22.67 24.86
C ARG A 116 -34.32 22.30 24.97
N PRO A 117 -34.71 21.25 25.72
CA PRO A 117 -34.00 19.99 25.99
C PRO A 117 -34.93 18.74 26.01
N SER A 118 -34.31 17.58 26.23
CA SER A 118 -34.82 16.47 27.07
C SER A 118 -36.28 16.01 26.90
N SER A 119 -36.46 14.94 26.12
CA SER A 119 -36.71 13.57 26.63
C SER A 119 -37.92 13.38 27.61
N PRO A 120 -38.07 12.23 28.30
CA PRO A 120 -37.55 10.90 28.05
C PRO A 120 -38.65 9.80 28.02
N ASP A 121 -38.16 8.56 28.01
CA ASP A 121 -38.66 7.45 28.84
C ASP A 121 -39.83 6.54 28.39
N PHE A 122 -39.42 5.26 28.32
CA PHE A 122 -40.06 4.09 28.93
C PHE A 122 -41.19 3.34 28.19
N SER A 123 -40.72 2.30 27.49
CA SER A 123 -40.74 0.92 28.04
C SER A 123 -41.81 -0.07 27.59
N THR A 124 -41.51 -1.33 27.93
CA THR A 124 -42.36 -2.53 27.98
C THR A 124 -42.76 -3.21 26.68
N GLU A 125 -42.12 -4.37 26.48
CA GLU A 125 -42.77 -5.68 26.28
C GLU A 125 -43.89 -5.80 25.24
N LYS A 126 -43.62 -6.49 24.11
CA LYS A 126 -43.98 -7.91 23.88
C LYS A 126 -43.95 -8.32 22.40
N VAL A 127 -43.58 -9.59 22.19
CA VAL A 127 -44.12 -10.53 21.17
C VAL A 127 -43.98 -10.17 19.67
N GLN A 128 -43.24 -11.04 18.97
CA GLN A 128 -43.38 -11.45 17.56
C GLN A 128 -43.80 -10.40 16.51
N SER A 129 -42.82 -9.94 15.73
CA SER A 129 -42.77 -10.10 14.25
C SER A 129 -41.67 -9.22 13.65
N ILE A 130 -40.87 -9.74 12.73
CA ILE A 130 -39.99 -8.91 11.89
C ILE A 130 -40.22 -9.30 10.43
N SER A 131 -41.19 -8.61 9.83
CA SER A 131 -41.12 -8.20 8.43
C SER A 131 -40.05 -7.10 8.31
N GLY A 132 -39.36 -7.03 7.18
CA GLY A 132 -38.07 -6.37 7.01
C GLY A 132 -37.92 -4.92 7.53
N LYS A 133 -36.74 -4.67 8.13
CA LYS A 133 -35.87 -3.52 7.86
C LYS A 133 -34.45 -3.76 8.42
N THR A 134 -33.51 -2.92 8.01
CA THR A 134 -32.05 -3.04 8.08
C THR A 134 -31.48 -3.28 9.49
N PRO A 135 -30.46 -4.14 9.67
CA PRO A 135 -29.72 -4.25 10.93
C PRO A 135 -28.63 -3.16 11.02
N GLN A 136 -28.66 -2.37 12.09
CA GLN A 136 -27.49 -1.60 12.58
C GLN A 136 -26.80 -2.41 13.69
N VAL A 137 -25.48 -2.30 13.78
CA VAL A 137 -24.64 -3.04 14.74
C VAL A 137 -24.18 -2.10 15.86
N ASN A 138 -24.21 -2.57 17.11
CA ASN A 138 -23.72 -1.83 18.27
C ASN A 138 -22.18 -1.66 18.23
N PRO A 139 -21.64 -0.49 18.58
CA PRO A 139 -20.21 -0.27 18.72
C PRO A 139 -19.73 -0.64 20.14
N ASP A 140 -19.62 -1.94 20.45
CA ASP A 140 -18.96 -2.41 21.68
C ASP A 140 -18.30 -3.78 21.46
N GLN A 141 -17.25 -3.77 20.62
CA GLN A 141 -16.11 -4.66 20.77
C GLN A 141 -14.85 -3.81 20.71
N SER A 142 -14.37 -3.39 21.88
CA SER A 142 -13.02 -2.85 22.04
C SER A 142 -12.03 -3.99 21.80
N VAL A 143 -11.68 -4.21 20.53
CA VAL A 143 -10.52 -5.04 20.17
C VAL A 143 -9.29 -4.40 20.79
N ALA A 144 -8.38 -5.23 21.32
CA ALA A 144 -7.12 -4.74 21.85
C ALA A 144 -6.39 -3.93 20.77
N TYR A 145 -5.72 -2.84 21.19
CA TYR A 145 -4.65 -2.28 20.39
C TYR A 145 -3.46 -3.24 20.48
N ASP A 146 -3.53 -4.33 19.72
CA ASP A 146 -2.36 -5.15 19.47
C ASP A 146 -1.35 -4.26 18.74
N ASN A 147 -0.17 -4.09 19.35
CA ASN A 147 0.98 -3.58 18.62
C ASN A 147 1.23 -4.60 17.50
N ILE A 148 0.85 -4.26 16.26
CA ILE A 148 1.07 -5.15 15.11
C ILE A 148 2.58 -5.15 14.85
N GLU A 149 3.27 -6.10 15.49
CA GLU A 149 4.68 -6.37 15.20
C GLU A 149 4.81 -6.64 13.68
N PRO A 150 5.72 -5.95 13.00
CA PRO A 150 5.56 -5.78 11.57
C PRO A 150 6.15 -7.00 10.85
N SER A 151 5.25 -7.94 10.51
CA SER A 151 5.57 -9.22 9.86
C SER A 151 6.03 -9.05 8.41
N MET A 152 6.83 -10.02 7.94
CA MET A 152 7.21 -10.15 6.52
C MET A 152 6.00 -10.34 5.59
N PHE A 153 4.91 -10.96 6.07
CA PHE A 153 3.67 -11.15 5.33
C PHE A 153 2.47 -11.30 6.29
N GLU A 154 1.28 -10.98 5.81
CA GLU A 154 0.02 -11.02 6.58
C GLU A 154 -0.67 -12.40 6.46
N ALA A 155 -0.62 -13.03 5.27
CA ALA A 155 -1.13 -14.38 5.08
C ALA A 155 -0.55 -15.10 3.86
N LEU A 156 -0.73 -16.43 3.83
CA LEU A 156 -0.61 -17.28 2.65
C LEU A 156 -1.96 -17.92 2.35
N PHE A 157 -2.42 -17.82 1.10
CA PHE A 157 -3.60 -18.51 0.59
C PHE A 157 -3.22 -19.54 -0.47
N ILE A 158 -3.94 -20.66 -0.51
CA ILE A 158 -3.95 -21.57 -1.67
C ILE A 158 -5.34 -21.47 -2.31
N VAL A 159 -5.39 -20.95 -3.53
CA VAL A 159 -6.62 -20.81 -4.31
C VAL A 159 -6.65 -21.87 -5.42
N GLY A 160 -7.82 -22.41 -5.72
CA GLY A 160 -8.04 -23.33 -6.83
C GLY A 160 -9.49 -23.80 -6.86
N PRO A 161 -9.84 -24.78 -7.70
CA PRO A 161 -11.18 -25.34 -7.74
C PRO A 161 -11.33 -26.41 -6.65
N SER A 162 -12.50 -26.48 -6.01
CA SER A 162 -12.81 -27.54 -5.05
C SER A 162 -13.12 -28.86 -5.73
N LYS A 163 -12.97 -29.97 -4.99
CA LYS A 163 -13.18 -31.34 -5.49
C LYS A 163 -14.60 -31.56 -6.06
N SER A 164 -15.59 -30.83 -5.55
CA SER A 164 -16.98 -30.89 -6.01
C SER A 164 -17.20 -30.30 -7.41
N GLN A 165 -16.25 -29.53 -7.93
CA GLN A 165 -16.33 -28.90 -9.26
C GLN A 165 -15.65 -29.72 -10.37
N LEU A 166 -14.93 -30.79 -10.02
CA LEU A 166 -14.35 -31.73 -10.98
C LEU A 166 -15.45 -32.37 -11.84
N GLY A 167 -15.13 -32.68 -13.10
CA GLY A 167 -16.12 -33.10 -14.11
C GLY A 167 -16.63 -31.95 -14.99
N ASN A 168 -16.53 -30.70 -14.55
CA ASN A 168 -16.83 -29.53 -15.38
C ASN A 168 -15.58 -29.08 -16.16
N ALA A 169 -15.77 -28.55 -17.39
CA ALA A 169 -14.67 -27.97 -18.17
C ALA A 169 -14.17 -26.63 -17.61
N MET A 170 -15.06 -25.87 -16.96
CA MET A 170 -14.76 -24.59 -16.29
C MET A 170 -15.16 -24.69 -14.82
N ALA A 171 -14.29 -24.20 -13.94
CA ALA A 171 -14.53 -24.13 -12.49
C ALA A 171 -14.34 -22.70 -11.96
N LYS A 172 -14.97 -22.43 -10.81
CA LYS A 172 -14.79 -21.19 -10.07
C LYS A 172 -13.63 -21.31 -9.07
N PRO A 173 -12.82 -20.25 -8.92
CA PRO A 173 -11.75 -20.24 -7.92
C PRO A 173 -12.34 -20.12 -6.52
N GLU A 174 -11.82 -20.94 -5.60
CA GLU A 174 -12.19 -20.96 -4.18
C GLU A 174 -10.91 -20.99 -3.33
N ILE A 175 -10.99 -20.47 -2.10
CA ILE A 175 -9.91 -20.57 -1.13
C ILE A 175 -9.90 -22.01 -0.60
N LEU A 176 -8.83 -22.75 -0.88
CA LEU A 176 -8.66 -24.14 -0.47
C LEU A 176 -7.91 -24.25 0.88
N TYR A 177 -7.01 -23.30 1.17
CA TYR A 177 -6.23 -23.25 2.41
C TYR A 177 -5.83 -21.80 2.75
N GLU A 178 -5.68 -21.50 4.03
CA GLU A 178 -5.29 -20.20 4.58
C GLU A 178 -4.30 -20.41 5.75
N PHE A 179 -3.24 -19.61 5.79
CA PHE A 179 -2.27 -19.53 6.88
C PHE A 179 -2.04 -18.06 7.26
N GLY A 180 -2.01 -17.74 8.55
CA GLY A 180 -1.71 -16.39 9.08
C GLY A 180 -2.87 -15.37 9.04
N GLY A 181 -3.88 -15.57 8.19
CA GLY A 181 -4.87 -14.54 7.84
C GLY A 181 -5.88 -14.09 8.90
N SER A 182 -5.69 -14.36 10.20
CA SER A 182 -6.60 -13.90 11.26
C SER A 182 -6.82 -12.38 11.28
N THR A 183 -5.86 -11.59 10.77
CA THR A 183 -5.93 -10.13 10.63
C THR A 183 -6.66 -9.65 9.38
N ILE A 184 -6.92 -10.51 8.39
CA ILE A 184 -7.45 -10.12 7.09
C ILE A 184 -8.97 -9.91 7.15
N GLY A 185 -9.45 -8.83 6.53
CA GLY A 185 -10.88 -8.51 6.46
C GLY A 185 -11.69 -9.43 5.54
N LEU A 186 -13.00 -9.54 5.80
CA LEU A 186 -13.94 -10.25 4.92
C LEU A 186 -14.01 -9.71 3.47
N PRO A 187 -13.86 -8.40 3.18
CA PRO A 187 -13.85 -7.91 1.79
C PRO A 187 -12.73 -8.53 0.95
N ILE A 188 -11.52 -8.60 1.48
CA ILE A 188 -10.34 -9.19 0.80
C ILE A 188 -10.60 -10.67 0.46
N ARG A 189 -11.10 -11.46 1.42
CA ARG A 189 -11.42 -12.89 1.20
C ARG A 189 -12.47 -13.13 0.11
N ARG A 190 -13.34 -12.15 -0.19
CA ARG A 190 -14.35 -12.26 -1.26
C ARG A 190 -13.78 -12.05 -2.66
N VAL A 191 -12.69 -11.29 -2.80
CA VAL A 191 -12.14 -10.92 -4.11
C VAL A 191 -10.85 -11.66 -4.46
N ILE A 192 -10.08 -12.11 -3.47
CA ILE A 192 -8.75 -12.73 -3.68
C ILE A 192 -8.79 -13.90 -4.68
N ALA A 193 -9.84 -14.71 -4.67
CA ALA A 193 -10.00 -15.86 -5.54
C ALA A 193 -10.14 -15.45 -7.02
N ASP A 194 -10.95 -14.43 -7.31
CA ASP A 194 -11.13 -13.86 -8.65
C ASP A 194 -9.82 -13.25 -9.17
N PHE A 195 -9.04 -12.57 -8.33
CA PHE A 195 -7.75 -12.00 -8.74
C PHE A 195 -6.65 -13.06 -8.95
N CYS A 196 -6.69 -14.19 -8.23
CA CYS A 196 -5.81 -15.33 -8.50
C CYS A 196 -6.17 -16.08 -9.79
N PHE A 197 -7.42 -15.98 -10.27
CA PHE A 197 -7.86 -16.60 -11.52
C PHE A 197 -8.75 -15.64 -12.31
N PRO A 198 -8.16 -14.57 -12.88
CA PRO A 198 -8.91 -13.45 -13.44
C PRO A 198 -9.79 -13.82 -14.64
N THR A 199 -9.45 -14.92 -15.33
CA THR A 199 -10.18 -15.50 -16.47
C THR A 199 -10.93 -16.79 -16.10
N GLY A 200 -11.06 -17.11 -14.81
CA GLY A 200 -11.57 -18.39 -14.31
C GLY A 200 -10.56 -19.55 -14.43
N ILE A 201 -11.02 -20.75 -14.09
CA ILE A 201 -10.20 -21.98 -14.13
C ILE A 201 -10.70 -22.91 -15.23
N GLU A 202 -9.84 -23.24 -16.18
CA GLU A 202 -10.04 -24.35 -17.11
C GLU A 202 -9.54 -25.66 -16.47
N LEU A 203 -10.36 -26.70 -16.50
CA LEU A 203 -10.05 -28.03 -15.99
C LEU A 203 -9.84 -29.01 -17.15
N ARG A 204 -8.75 -29.78 -17.10
CA ARG A 204 -8.41 -30.79 -18.12
C ARG A 204 -8.19 -32.17 -17.50
N PRO A 205 -8.81 -33.25 -18.00
CA PRO A 205 -8.50 -34.60 -17.55
C PRO A 205 -7.10 -35.01 -18.04
N ILE A 206 -6.38 -35.80 -17.26
CA ILE A 206 -5.06 -36.33 -17.64
C ILE A 206 -5.22 -37.23 -18.87
N ARG A 207 -4.35 -37.04 -19.88
CA ARG A 207 -4.31 -37.94 -21.03
C ARG A 207 -3.37 -39.10 -20.73
N HIS A 208 -3.95 -40.28 -20.49
CA HIS A 208 -3.22 -41.54 -20.43
C HIS A 208 -2.60 -41.87 -21.81
N SER A 209 -1.37 -41.39 -22.05
CA SER A 209 -0.50 -41.95 -23.08
C SER A 209 0.15 -43.22 -22.55
N GLY A 210 0.53 -44.16 -23.43
CA GLY A 210 1.23 -45.41 -23.03
C GLY A 210 2.61 -45.23 -22.39
N SER A 211 3.01 -43.98 -22.11
CA SER A 211 4.23 -43.55 -21.42
C SER A 211 3.95 -42.84 -20.07
N GLU A 212 2.68 -42.56 -19.74
CA GLU A 212 2.24 -41.74 -18.59
C GLU A 212 3.02 -40.41 -18.43
N SER A 213 3.55 -39.86 -19.52
CA SER A 213 4.53 -38.77 -19.47
C SER A 213 3.93 -37.45 -18.97
N GLU A 214 2.62 -37.25 -19.12
CA GLU A 214 1.94 -36.07 -18.58
C GLU A 214 1.81 -36.13 -17.05
N PHE A 215 1.38 -37.27 -16.51
CA PHE A 215 1.35 -37.53 -15.07
C PHE A 215 2.76 -37.49 -14.46
N ASN A 216 3.73 -38.15 -15.09
CA ASN A 216 5.11 -38.16 -14.63
C ASN A 216 5.75 -36.76 -14.62
N ASN A 217 5.37 -35.86 -15.55
CA ASN A 217 5.83 -34.47 -15.52
C ASN A 217 5.21 -33.64 -14.38
N LEU A 218 4.00 -33.97 -13.93
CA LEU A 218 3.35 -33.29 -12.80
C LEU A 218 3.93 -33.72 -11.45
N ILE A 219 4.30 -35.00 -11.32
CA ILE A 219 4.89 -35.57 -10.08
C ILE A 219 6.41 -35.36 -10.02
N TYR A 220 7.14 -35.74 -11.08
CA TYR A 220 8.61 -35.81 -11.11
C TYR A 220 9.26 -34.76 -12.02
N GLY A 221 8.50 -34.11 -12.91
CA GLY A 221 9.05 -33.16 -13.87
C GLY A 221 9.63 -31.92 -13.18
N GLN A 222 10.82 -31.47 -13.60
CA GLN A 222 11.42 -30.26 -13.04
C GLN A 222 10.52 -29.04 -13.28
N THR A 223 10.34 -28.20 -12.26
CA THR A 223 9.72 -26.89 -12.43
C THR A 223 10.62 -26.05 -13.34
N ASN A 224 10.14 -25.72 -14.55
CA ASN A 224 10.71 -24.64 -15.37
C ASN A 224 10.39 -23.24 -14.77
N SER A 225 10.40 -23.11 -13.44
CA SER A 225 10.20 -21.86 -12.70
C SER A 225 11.29 -20.81 -12.98
N ALA A 226 12.39 -21.19 -13.62
CA ALA A 226 13.40 -20.29 -14.16
C ALA A 226 12.83 -19.19 -15.09
N ASN A 227 11.70 -19.48 -15.74
CA ASN A 227 11.10 -18.59 -16.73
C ASN A 227 10.08 -17.59 -16.17
N GLY A 228 9.71 -17.62 -14.89
CA GLY A 228 8.83 -16.63 -14.24
C GLY A 228 7.39 -16.46 -14.77
N ASN A 229 7.02 -17.06 -15.91
CA ASN A 229 5.71 -16.89 -16.56
C ASN A 229 4.49 -17.22 -15.69
N ASN A 230 4.67 -18.05 -14.66
CA ASN A 230 3.62 -18.46 -13.72
C ASN A 230 3.57 -17.58 -12.44
N CYS A 231 4.47 -16.59 -12.34
CA CYS A 231 4.62 -15.70 -11.20
C CYS A 231 4.07 -14.32 -11.57
N TYR A 232 3.09 -13.82 -10.82
CA TYR A 232 2.49 -12.50 -11.07
C TYR A 232 2.10 -11.83 -9.75
N ILE A 233 1.88 -10.52 -9.78
CA ILE A 233 1.57 -9.73 -8.58
C ILE A 233 0.36 -8.85 -8.84
N PHE A 234 -0.70 -9.00 -8.06
CA PHE A 234 -1.77 -8.00 -8.02
C PHE A 234 -1.74 -7.23 -6.70
N THR A 235 -2.49 -6.14 -6.62
CA THR A 235 -2.53 -5.24 -5.47
C THR A 235 -3.95 -5.03 -5.00
N LEU A 236 -4.16 -5.03 -3.68
CA LEU A 236 -5.40 -4.60 -3.05
C LEU A 236 -5.11 -3.38 -2.17
N ARG A 237 -6.06 -2.45 -2.05
CA ARG A 237 -5.92 -1.30 -1.15
C ARG A 237 -6.44 -1.70 0.24
N SER A 238 -5.72 -1.31 1.29
CA SER A 238 -6.15 -1.60 2.66
C SER A 238 -7.22 -0.62 3.13
N GLU A 239 -8.27 -1.11 3.80
CA GLU A 239 -9.31 -0.29 4.43
C GLU A 239 -8.91 0.06 5.87
N GLY A 240 -7.97 0.98 6.03
CA GLY A 240 -7.59 1.50 7.35
C GLY A 240 -6.37 2.42 7.32
N ASN A 241 -6.32 3.35 8.28
CA ASN A 241 -5.07 4.00 8.65
C ASN A 241 -4.24 2.99 9.45
N VAL A 242 -3.51 2.13 8.75
CA VAL A 242 -2.52 1.25 9.38
C VAL A 242 -1.27 2.09 9.62
N ASP A 243 -0.80 2.17 10.86
CA ASP A 243 0.45 2.87 11.17
C ASP A 243 1.58 2.24 10.33
N GLY A 244 2.32 3.10 9.63
CA GLY A 244 3.35 2.67 8.69
C GLY A 244 4.54 2.02 9.39
N TRP A 245 5.37 1.36 8.60
CA TRP A 245 6.75 1.10 9.00
C TRP A 245 7.42 2.44 9.33
N VAL A 246 8.10 2.50 10.47
CA VAL A 246 8.80 3.67 11.06
C VAL A 246 9.14 4.77 10.05
N GLU A 247 8.78 6.02 10.36
CA GLU A 247 8.83 7.25 9.52
C GLU A 247 10.14 7.52 8.75
N TYR A 248 11.22 6.77 9.02
CA TYR A 248 12.56 6.95 8.50
C TYR A 248 13.01 5.83 7.53
N THR A 249 12.06 5.12 6.91
CA THR A 249 12.37 4.08 5.91
C THR A 249 12.11 4.54 4.47
N ASP A 250 13.15 4.52 3.64
CA ASP A 250 13.08 4.65 2.17
C ASP A 250 12.38 3.44 1.49
N LEU A 251 11.76 2.55 2.27
CA LEU A 251 11.08 1.35 1.79
C LEU A 251 9.82 1.75 1.01
N PRO A 252 9.61 1.25 -0.22
CA PRO A 252 8.39 1.54 -0.95
C PRO A 252 7.18 0.96 -0.22
N ASN A 253 6.06 1.70 -0.18
CA ASN A 253 4.84 1.33 0.56
C ASN A 253 5.08 1.19 2.08
N SER A 254 6.03 1.93 2.65
CA SER A 254 6.24 2.04 4.11
C SER A 254 4.97 2.47 4.86
N ASN A 255 4.13 3.31 4.24
CA ASN A 255 2.80 3.73 4.71
C ASN A 255 1.71 2.63 4.67
N ARG A 256 2.01 1.40 4.23
CA ARG A 256 1.08 0.24 4.23
C ARG A 256 -0.28 0.52 3.51
N GLU A 257 -0.32 1.43 2.54
CA GLU A 257 -1.55 1.77 1.80
C GLU A 257 -2.05 0.61 0.89
N VAL A 258 -1.11 -0.15 0.33
CA VAL A 258 -1.37 -1.20 -0.65
C VAL A 258 -0.79 -2.52 -0.16
N ILE A 259 -1.57 -3.60 -0.19
CA ILE A 259 -1.07 -4.95 0.04
C ILE A 259 -0.78 -5.63 -1.31
N PHE A 260 0.44 -6.13 -1.47
CA PHE A 260 0.85 -6.91 -2.63
C PHE A 260 0.44 -8.36 -2.43
N CYS A 261 -0.16 -8.94 -3.46
CA CYS A 261 -0.55 -10.34 -3.53
C CYS A 261 0.39 -11.05 -4.50
N ILE A 262 1.43 -11.68 -3.96
CA ILE A 262 2.50 -12.35 -4.69
C ILE A 262 2.03 -13.77 -5.03
N CYS A 263 1.71 -14.02 -6.30
CA CYS A 263 1.04 -15.23 -6.75
C CYS A 263 1.92 -16.13 -7.61
N MET A 264 2.02 -17.42 -7.25
CA MET A 264 2.65 -18.45 -8.05
C MET A 264 1.62 -19.50 -8.48
N GLN A 265 1.37 -19.61 -9.77
CA GLN A 265 0.48 -20.63 -10.35
C GLN A 265 1.23 -21.94 -10.59
N ILE A 266 0.65 -23.04 -10.11
CA ILE A 266 1.13 -24.41 -10.31
C ILE A 266 0.03 -25.27 -10.93
N GLU A 267 0.42 -26.26 -11.74
CA GLU A 267 -0.45 -27.39 -12.03
C GLU A 267 -0.29 -28.44 -10.91
N ASP A 268 -1.41 -29.02 -10.47
CA ASP A 268 -1.50 -30.06 -9.45
C ASP A 268 -2.47 -31.15 -9.94
N VAL A 269 -2.58 -32.26 -9.22
CA VAL A 269 -3.47 -33.38 -9.58
C VAL A 269 -4.60 -33.53 -8.56
N ALA A 270 -5.82 -33.78 -9.03
CA ALA A 270 -6.95 -34.18 -8.20
C ALA A 270 -7.67 -35.39 -8.80
N ILE A 271 -8.41 -36.12 -7.97
CA ILE A 271 -9.24 -37.26 -8.39
C ILE A 271 -10.71 -36.89 -8.21
N GLU A 272 -11.50 -37.15 -9.24
CA GLU A 272 -12.95 -37.07 -9.19
C GLU A 272 -13.51 -38.33 -8.52
N GLU A 273 -14.13 -38.17 -7.35
CA GLU A 273 -14.51 -39.29 -6.46
C GLU A 273 -15.54 -40.26 -7.08
N LEU A 274 -16.36 -39.77 -8.02
CA LEU A 274 -17.42 -40.55 -8.68
C LEU A 274 -16.91 -41.39 -9.87
N SER A 275 -15.94 -40.87 -10.62
CA SER A 275 -15.45 -41.46 -11.88
C SER A 275 -14.08 -42.12 -11.74
N SER A 276 -13.34 -41.81 -10.67
CA SER A 276 -11.91 -42.10 -10.48
C SER A 276 -11.00 -41.51 -11.57
N VAL A 277 -11.48 -40.53 -12.34
CA VAL A 277 -10.68 -39.82 -13.35
C VAL A 277 -9.72 -38.85 -12.67
N LEU A 278 -8.48 -38.85 -13.14
CA LEU A 278 -7.46 -37.88 -12.75
C LEU A 278 -7.62 -36.59 -13.55
N TRP A 279 -7.66 -35.47 -12.84
CA TRP A 279 -7.79 -34.13 -13.38
C TRP A 279 -6.54 -33.30 -13.07
N ILE A 280 -6.10 -32.52 -14.04
CA ILE A 280 -5.06 -31.50 -13.87
C ILE A 280 -5.77 -30.24 -13.40
N VAL A 281 -5.37 -29.79 -12.22
CA VAL A 281 -6.01 -28.74 -11.46
C VAL A 281 -5.01 -27.62 -11.25
N PRO A 282 -5.19 -26.44 -11.86
CA PRO A 282 -4.34 -25.31 -11.56
C PRO A 282 -4.67 -24.78 -10.15
N LYS A 283 -3.63 -24.46 -9.38
CA LYS A 283 -3.71 -23.83 -8.07
C LYS A 283 -2.77 -22.63 -8.02
N VAL A 284 -3.10 -21.64 -7.21
CA VAL A 284 -2.28 -20.45 -6.98
C VAL A 284 -1.93 -20.38 -5.51
N LEU A 285 -0.63 -20.33 -5.21
CA LEU A 285 -0.14 -19.96 -3.89
C LEU A 285 0.05 -18.44 -3.88
N CYS A 286 -0.63 -17.75 -2.96
CA CYS A 286 -0.64 -16.30 -2.86
C CYS A 286 -0.14 -15.85 -1.49
N ILE A 287 1.06 -15.26 -1.41
CA ILE A 287 1.52 -14.53 -0.21
C ILE A 287 0.99 -13.11 -0.27
N MET A 288 0.38 -12.63 0.81
CA MET A 288 -0.07 -11.24 0.96
C MET A 288 0.90 -10.48 1.87
N SER A 289 1.54 -9.42 1.36
CA SER A 289 2.52 -8.63 2.12
C SER A 289 2.49 -7.15 1.74
N TYR A 290 2.69 -6.26 2.71
CA TYR A 290 2.95 -4.84 2.46
C TYR A 290 4.39 -4.56 1.99
N ILE A 291 5.30 -5.53 2.15
CA ILE A 291 6.73 -5.38 1.85
C ILE A 291 7.02 -5.89 0.43
N PRO A 292 7.54 -5.04 -0.49
CA PRO A 292 7.72 -5.40 -1.89
C PRO A 292 9.04 -6.16 -2.19
N ILE A 293 9.48 -7.07 -1.32
CA ILE A 293 10.65 -7.94 -1.58
C ILE A 293 10.23 -9.15 -2.42
N PHE A 294 9.85 -8.89 -3.67
CA PHE A 294 9.28 -9.92 -4.55
C PHE A 294 10.23 -11.09 -4.79
N GLU A 295 11.55 -10.85 -4.90
CA GLU A 295 12.55 -11.91 -5.08
C GLU A 295 12.51 -12.94 -3.94
N LEU A 296 12.39 -12.49 -2.69
CA LEU A 296 12.34 -13.35 -1.51
C LEU A 296 10.98 -14.05 -1.37
N HIS A 297 9.87 -13.32 -1.54
CA HIS A 297 8.52 -13.90 -1.52
C HIS A 297 8.38 -15.04 -2.54
N PHE A 298 8.86 -14.83 -3.77
CA PHE A 298 8.84 -15.88 -4.79
C PHE A 298 9.82 -17.02 -4.50
N GLU A 299 10.94 -16.79 -3.81
CA GLU A 299 11.84 -17.87 -3.41
C GLU A 299 11.22 -18.75 -2.32
N VAL A 300 10.53 -18.16 -1.33
CA VAL A 300 9.75 -18.91 -0.34
C VAL A 300 8.67 -19.74 -1.04
N LEU A 301 7.90 -19.15 -1.97
CA LEU A 301 6.89 -19.86 -2.76
C LEU A 301 7.46 -21.05 -3.56
N LYS A 302 8.62 -20.88 -4.23
CA LYS A 302 9.30 -21.97 -4.95
C LYS A 302 9.65 -23.12 -4.01
N ASN A 303 10.16 -22.82 -2.81
CA ASN A 303 10.55 -23.83 -1.83
C ASN A 303 9.32 -24.57 -1.25
N LEU A 304 8.21 -23.88 -0.99
CA LEU A 304 6.94 -24.54 -0.62
C LEU A 304 6.47 -25.52 -1.71
N VAL A 305 6.55 -25.14 -2.99
CA VAL A 305 6.18 -26.01 -4.12
C VAL A 305 7.14 -27.20 -4.23
N MET A 306 8.44 -26.99 -3.99
CA MET A 306 9.44 -28.06 -4.01
C MET A 306 9.24 -29.06 -2.85
N LEU A 307 8.99 -28.59 -1.63
CA LEU A 307 8.67 -29.44 -0.47
C LEU A 307 7.42 -30.30 -0.73
N LYS A 308 6.38 -29.72 -1.35
CA LYS A 308 5.19 -30.48 -1.76
C LYS A 308 5.55 -31.59 -2.77
N ARG A 309 6.43 -31.28 -3.74
CA ARG A 309 6.88 -32.25 -4.75
C ARG A 309 7.71 -33.38 -4.17
N LEU A 310 8.63 -33.09 -3.24
CA LEU A 310 9.36 -34.11 -2.47
C LEU A 310 8.38 -35.07 -1.78
N LYS A 311 7.44 -34.53 -0.99
CA LYS A 311 6.39 -35.32 -0.32
C LYS A 311 5.51 -36.10 -1.32
N ASN A 312 5.22 -35.56 -2.50
CA ASN A 312 4.46 -36.28 -3.53
C ASN A 312 5.25 -37.47 -4.11
N MET A 313 6.56 -37.32 -4.35
CA MET A 313 7.42 -38.41 -4.81
C MET A 313 7.53 -39.52 -3.75
N GLU A 314 7.76 -39.17 -2.48
CA GLU A 314 7.77 -40.14 -1.37
C GLU A 314 6.44 -40.93 -1.26
N ASN A 315 5.30 -40.29 -1.50
CA ASN A 315 4.00 -40.99 -1.48
C ASN A 315 3.73 -41.82 -2.75
N ALA A 316 4.35 -41.47 -3.89
CA ALA A 316 4.23 -42.22 -5.13
C ALA A 316 4.98 -43.57 -5.05
N ASP A 317 6.17 -43.59 -4.46
CA ASP A 317 6.97 -44.81 -4.26
C ASP A 317 6.33 -45.81 -3.26
N ASN A 318 5.29 -45.39 -2.53
CA ASN A 318 4.60 -46.18 -1.51
C ASN A 318 3.23 -46.74 -1.96
N ASP A 319 2.92 -46.75 -3.27
CA ASP A 319 1.66 -47.21 -3.89
C ASP A 319 0.34 -46.55 -3.36
N MET A 320 0.42 -45.61 -2.41
CA MET A 320 -0.73 -44.84 -1.88
C MET A 320 -1.17 -43.67 -2.78
N ILE A 321 -0.96 -43.82 -4.10
CA ILE A 321 -0.97 -42.75 -5.09
C ILE A 321 -2.28 -41.95 -5.11
N THR A 322 -3.43 -42.60 -4.97
CA THR A 322 -4.72 -41.97 -5.32
C THR A 322 -5.22 -40.95 -4.28
N HIS A 323 -5.39 -41.33 -3.02
CA HIS A 323 -6.04 -40.45 -2.04
C HIS A 323 -5.15 -39.31 -1.52
N LYS A 324 -3.84 -39.57 -1.31
CA LYS A 324 -2.93 -38.58 -0.70
C LYS A 324 -2.54 -37.44 -1.63
N LEU A 325 -2.34 -37.69 -2.93
CA LEU A 325 -2.04 -36.62 -3.91
C LEU A 325 -3.17 -35.57 -3.99
N SER A 326 -4.41 -35.98 -3.68
CA SER A 326 -5.58 -35.09 -3.67
C SER A 326 -5.70 -34.18 -2.43
N GLN A 327 -4.82 -34.30 -1.44
CA GLN A 327 -4.90 -33.51 -0.21
C GLN A 327 -4.42 -32.07 -0.45
N VAL A 328 -5.15 -31.11 0.12
CA VAL A 328 -4.82 -29.68 0.09
C VAL A 328 -3.86 -29.30 1.23
N GLU A 329 -3.75 -30.14 2.25
CA GLU A 329 -2.99 -29.91 3.48
C GLU A 329 -1.48 -29.75 3.23
N MET A 330 -0.92 -28.66 3.78
CA MET A 330 0.51 -28.41 3.82
C MET A 330 1.23 -29.42 4.73
N SER A 331 2.46 -29.79 4.39
CA SER A 331 3.32 -30.62 5.25
C SER A 331 3.77 -29.86 6.50
N GLU A 332 4.20 -30.60 7.52
CA GLU A 332 4.79 -30.01 8.74
C GLU A 332 6.02 -29.15 8.41
N GLU A 333 6.85 -29.56 7.45
CA GLU A 333 8.02 -28.80 7.00
C GLU A 333 7.63 -27.53 6.22
N GLN A 334 6.58 -27.58 5.40
CA GLN A 334 6.03 -26.38 4.75
C GLN A 334 5.46 -25.39 5.78
N ILE A 335 4.78 -25.89 6.82
CA ILE A 335 4.27 -25.07 7.92
C ILE A 335 5.42 -24.49 8.76
N ALA A 336 6.49 -25.26 8.98
CA ALA A 336 7.69 -24.77 9.67
C ALA A 336 8.38 -23.64 8.89
N LEU A 337 8.59 -23.81 7.58
CA LEU A 337 9.11 -22.75 6.70
C LEU A 337 8.26 -21.48 6.77
N MET A 338 6.93 -21.59 6.73
CA MET A 338 6.04 -20.42 6.84
C MET A 338 6.10 -19.74 8.22
N LYS A 339 6.30 -20.49 9.31
CA LYS A 339 6.50 -19.93 10.65
C LYS A 339 7.83 -19.18 10.73
N THR A 340 8.94 -19.83 10.39
CA THR A 340 10.27 -19.20 10.40
C THR A 340 10.32 -17.96 9.50
N TYR A 341 9.58 -17.94 8.38
CA TYR A 341 9.46 -16.76 7.54
C TYR A 341 8.60 -15.64 8.16
N SER A 342 7.58 -15.99 8.96
CA SER A 342 6.76 -15.03 9.71
C SER A 342 7.51 -14.45 10.91
N ASP A 343 8.40 -15.24 11.54
CA ASP A 343 9.21 -14.87 12.70
C ASP A 343 10.39 -13.93 12.32
N CYS A 344 10.56 -13.60 11.04
CA CYS A 344 11.63 -12.72 10.55
C CYS A 344 11.34 -11.25 10.89
N GLU A 345 12.06 -10.71 11.88
CA GLU A 345 11.90 -9.33 12.34
C GLU A 345 12.38 -8.28 11.32
N SER A 346 11.42 -7.71 10.57
CA SER A 346 11.55 -6.48 9.77
C SER A 346 12.55 -6.49 8.59
N VAL A 347 12.61 -5.36 7.87
CA VAL A 347 13.48 -5.14 6.71
C VAL A 347 14.34 -3.90 6.92
N TYR A 348 15.65 -4.05 6.76
CA TYR A 348 16.61 -2.96 6.88
C TYR A 348 17.77 -3.10 5.87
N PRO A 349 18.52 -2.02 5.56
CA PRO A 349 19.61 -2.05 4.58
C PRO A 349 20.66 -3.11 4.88
N ASN A 350 21.06 -3.88 3.87
CA ASN A 350 22.03 -4.97 3.98
C ASN A 350 21.65 -6.13 4.93
N LEU A 351 20.38 -6.26 5.34
CA LEU A 351 19.86 -7.44 6.03
C LEU A 351 20.24 -8.71 5.26
N LYS A 352 20.91 -9.65 5.95
CA LYS A 352 21.20 -10.99 5.45
C LYS A 352 20.27 -11.97 6.15
N LEU A 353 19.46 -12.64 5.35
CA LEU A 353 18.41 -13.54 5.83
C LEU A 353 18.75 -14.95 5.31
N VAL A 354 18.91 -15.89 6.25
CA VAL A 354 19.16 -17.31 5.97
C VAL A 354 18.02 -18.11 6.58
N ILE A 355 17.26 -18.82 5.75
CA ILE A 355 16.19 -19.72 6.19
C ILE A 355 16.62 -21.14 5.88
N ASP A 356 16.97 -21.90 6.91
CA ASP A 356 17.34 -23.31 6.78
C ASP A 356 16.09 -24.18 6.59
N ILE A 357 16.14 -25.05 5.57
CA ILE A 357 15.06 -25.97 5.21
C ILE A 357 15.64 -27.39 5.22
N PRO A 358 15.26 -28.28 6.16
CA PRO A 358 15.93 -29.57 6.35
C PRO A 358 16.06 -30.45 5.09
N SER A 359 15.03 -30.46 4.24
CA SER A 359 14.95 -31.27 3.02
C SER A 359 15.46 -30.56 1.76
N LEU A 360 15.89 -29.29 1.84
CA LEU A 360 16.27 -28.45 0.69
C LEU A 360 17.56 -27.64 0.96
N ASN A 361 17.98 -26.84 -0.02
CA ASN A 361 19.01 -25.82 0.22
C ASN A 361 18.40 -24.64 1.00
N SER A 362 19.18 -24.02 1.89
CA SER A 362 18.72 -22.84 2.62
C SER A 362 18.47 -21.65 1.71
N ILE A 363 17.42 -20.88 1.99
CA ILE A 363 17.14 -19.62 1.29
C ILE A 363 18.12 -18.59 1.82
N ASN A 364 19.00 -18.08 0.95
CA ASN A 364 20.00 -17.09 1.28
C ASN A 364 19.67 -15.77 0.54
N TYR A 365 19.22 -14.76 1.26
CA TYR A 365 18.85 -13.46 0.71
C TYR A 365 19.63 -12.31 1.35
N CYS A 366 19.97 -11.30 0.56
CA CYS A 366 20.67 -10.10 1.00
C CYS A 366 19.93 -8.88 0.50
N CYS A 367 19.36 -8.09 1.41
CA CYS A 367 18.69 -6.83 1.06
C CYS A 367 19.69 -5.83 0.47
N ALA A 368 19.21 -4.99 -0.45
CA ALA A 368 20.00 -3.89 -0.98
C ALA A 368 20.33 -2.85 0.10
N GLN A 369 21.35 -2.02 -0.15
CA GLN A 369 21.64 -0.85 0.69
C GLN A 369 20.59 0.26 0.49
N ASP A 370 20.16 0.49 -0.76
CA ASP A 370 19.06 1.39 -1.09
C ASP A 370 17.75 0.59 -1.16
N LEU A 371 16.93 0.69 -0.11
CA LEU A 371 15.65 -0.01 -0.03
C LEU A 371 14.62 0.54 -1.02
N SER A 372 14.75 1.78 -1.50
CA SER A 372 13.78 2.38 -2.44
C SER A 372 13.79 1.74 -3.83
N LEU A 373 14.78 0.89 -4.11
CA LEU A 373 14.95 0.16 -5.37
C LEU A 373 14.76 -1.35 -5.20
N ILE A 374 14.28 -1.83 -4.04
CA ILE A 374 14.25 -3.26 -3.70
C ILE A 374 13.34 -4.11 -4.62
N ASP A 375 12.34 -3.48 -5.23
CA ASP A 375 11.38 -4.06 -6.17
C ASP A 375 11.76 -3.87 -7.64
N ILE A 376 12.61 -2.88 -7.96
CA ILE A 376 12.97 -2.48 -9.32
C ILE A 376 13.48 -3.65 -10.14
N VAL A 377 14.35 -4.50 -9.58
CA VAL A 377 14.97 -5.59 -10.35
C VAL A 377 13.93 -6.60 -10.82
N TRP A 378 12.97 -6.97 -9.97
CA TRP A 378 11.92 -7.93 -10.30
C TRP A 378 10.91 -7.35 -11.30
N LEU A 379 10.51 -6.09 -11.10
CA LEU A 379 9.49 -5.43 -11.93
C LEU A 379 10.04 -4.94 -13.28
N CYS A 380 11.22 -4.34 -13.28
CA CYS A 380 11.75 -3.67 -14.47
C CYS A 380 12.48 -4.61 -15.45
N THR A 381 12.95 -5.79 -15.02
CA THR A 381 13.56 -6.75 -15.96
C THR A 381 12.56 -7.25 -17.01
N PRO A 382 11.33 -7.68 -16.65
CA PRO A 382 10.28 -7.94 -17.63
C PRO A 382 9.88 -6.71 -18.45
N LEU A 383 9.83 -5.51 -17.84
CA LEU A 383 9.47 -4.27 -18.53
C LEU A 383 10.46 -3.91 -19.65
N PHE A 384 11.76 -3.88 -19.36
CA PHE A 384 12.80 -3.52 -20.34
C PHE A 384 13.09 -4.61 -21.37
N THR A 385 12.78 -5.88 -21.08
CA THR A 385 12.77 -6.95 -22.10
C THR A 385 11.49 -6.95 -22.94
N SER A 386 10.39 -6.42 -22.43
CA SER A 386 9.13 -6.30 -23.17
C SER A 386 9.11 -5.10 -24.11
N LEU A 387 9.56 -3.94 -23.64
CA LEU A 387 9.47 -2.65 -24.32
C LEU A 387 10.86 -2.02 -24.47
N LYS A 388 11.05 -1.24 -25.55
CA LYS A 388 12.25 -0.43 -25.72
C LYS A 388 12.27 0.67 -24.67
N LEU A 389 13.47 1.09 -24.24
CA LEU A 389 13.56 2.16 -23.23
C LEU A 389 12.86 3.45 -23.68
N GLN A 390 12.89 3.80 -24.97
CA GLN A 390 12.13 4.94 -25.52
C GLN A 390 10.61 4.78 -25.32
N GLU A 391 10.07 3.58 -25.52
CA GLU A 391 8.64 3.26 -25.29
C GLU A 391 8.31 3.38 -23.78
N VAL A 392 9.21 2.93 -22.90
CA VAL A 392 9.04 3.04 -21.44
C VAL A 392 9.10 4.50 -20.98
N LEU A 393 10.04 5.31 -21.48
CA LEU A 393 10.17 6.74 -21.14
C LEU A 393 8.98 7.55 -21.65
N TRP A 394 8.47 7.24 -22.85
CA TRP A 394 7.24 7.85 -23.37
C TRP A 394 6.03 7.48 -22.51
N LEU A 395 5.89 6.22 -22.09
CA LEU A 395 4.82 5.78 -21.19
C LEU A 395 4.93 6.38 -19.79
N LEU A 396 6.13 6.57 -19.24
CA LEU A 396 6.34 7.33 -18.00
C LEU A 396 5.94 8.79 -18.15
N SER A 397 6.27 9.40 -19.29
CA SER A 397 5.85 10.78 -19.60
C SER A 397 4.32 10.88 -19.75
N ALA A 398 3.67 9.88 -20.34
CA ALA A 398 2.21 9.82 -20.42
C ALA A 398 1.55 9.65 -19.04
N LEU A 399 2.09 8.78 -18.18
CA LEU A 399 1.60 8.59 -16.81
C LEU A 399 1.81 9.82 -15.94
N ILE A 400 2.98 10.46 -15.96
CA ILE A 400 3.21 11.65 -15.13
C ILE A 400 2.41 12.88 -15.62
N GLN A 401 1.80 12.82 -16.81
CA GLN A 401 0.79 13.75 -17.34
C GLN A 401 -0.64 13.18 -17.26
N GLU A 402 -0.87 12.21 -16.37
CA GLU A 402 -2.16 11.63 -16.00
C GLU A 402 -3.00 11.05 -17.16
N LYS A 403 -2.33 10.52 -18.19
CA LYS A 403 -3.00 9.75 -19.25
C LYS A 403 -3.25 8.31 -18.79
N SER A 404 -4.42 7.75 -19.10
CA SER A 404 -4.71 6.34 -18.79
C SER A 404 -3.89 5.40 -19.68
N VAL A 405 -3.25 4.40 -19.06
CA VAL A 405 -2.44 3.38 -19.73
C VAL A 405 -2.94 1.98 -19.31
N VAL A 406 -3.39 1.20 -20.30
CA VAL A 406 -3.87 -0.17 -20.10
C VAL A 406 -2.98 -1.15 -20.86
N PHE A 407 -2.28 -1.99 -20.13
CA PHE A 407 -1.48 -3.09 -20.66
C PHE A 407 -2.36 -4.30 -20.96
N VAL A 408 -1.97 -5.09 -21.96
CA VAL A 408 -2.66 -6.32 -22.36
C VAL A 408 -1.66 -7.42 -22.67
N SER A 409 -1.80 -8.57 -22.02
CA SER A 409 -1.03 -9.80 -22.32
C SER A 409 -1.74 -11.05 -21.82
N TYR A 410 -1.46 -12.20 -22.44
CA TYR A 410 -1.73 -13.53 -21.88
C TYR A 410 -0.75 -13.93 -20.77
N ASN A 411 0.45 -13.33 -20.70
CA ASN A 411 1.45 -13.60 -19.67
C ASN A 411 1.21 -12.70 -18.45
N LEU A 412 0.59 -13.26 -17.41
CA LEU A 412 0.24 -12.50 -16.20
C LEU A 412 1.46 -11.92 -15.49
N GLY A 413 2.60 -12.62 -15.51
CA GLY A 413 3.85 -12.13 -14.93
C GLY A 413 4.39 -10.92 -15.68
N GLN A 414 4.42 -10.99 -17.01
CA GLN A 414 4.84 -9.87 -17.86
C GLN A 414 3.90 -8.67 -17.68
N LEU A 415 2.60 -8.93 -17.69
CA LEU A 415 1.54 -7.93 -17.52
C LEU A 415 1.70 -7.15 -16.22
N THR A 416 1.74 -7.87 -15.09
CA THR A 416 1.80 -7.27 -13.76
C THR A 416 3.14 -6.57 -13.51
N SER A 417 4.27 -7.18 -13.91
CA SER A 417 5.59 -6.53 -13.80
C SER A 417 5.71 -5.27 -14.67
N CYS A 418 5.09 -5.21 -15.85
CA CYS A 418 5.10 -3.98 -16.66
C CYS A 418 4.29 -2.85 -16.00
N VAL A 419 3.09 -3.16 -15.47
CA VAL A 419 2.22 -2.17 -14.82
C VAL A 419 2.87 -1.64 -13.54
N LEU A 420 3.29 -2.53 -12.65
CA LEU A 420 3.95 -2.16 -11.39
C LEU A 420 5.35 -1.56 -11.63
N GLY A 421 6.07 -2.01 -12.65
CA GLY A 421 7.39 -1.47 -13.01
C GLY A 421 7.32 -0.01 -13.46
N LEU A 422 6.31 0.38 -14.26
CA LEU A 422 6.09 1.79 -14.57
C LEU A 422 5.73 2.59 -13.32
N GLN A 423 4.85 2.09 -12.46
CA GLN A 423 4.50 2.77 -11.20
C GLN A 423 5.74 2.94 -10.27
N ALA A 424 6.59 1.93 -10.18
CA ALA A 424 7.83 1.97 -9.39
C ALA A 424 8.85 3.00 -9.93
N LEU A 425 8.86 3.25 -11.25
CA LEU A 425 9.71 4.24 -11.91
C LEU A 425 9.16 5.69 -11.84
N LEU A 426 7.92 5.90 -11.39
CA LEU A 426 7.42 7.26 -11.08
C LEU A 426 7.99 7.82 -9.77
N ARG A 427 8.47 6.96 -8.86
CA ARG A 427 8.92 7.38 -7.52
C ARG A 427 10.03 8.45 -7.58
N PRO A 428 9.95 9.51 -6.76
CA PRO A 428 9.11 9.65 -5.57
C PRO A 428 7.66 10.09 -5.81
N PHE A 429 7.24 10.39 -7.04
CA PHE A 429 5.84 10.72 -7.31
C PHE A 429 4.90 9.54 -6.99
N LYS A 430 3.80 9.83 -6.30
CA LYS A 430 2.71 8.86 -6.03
C LYS A 430 1.63 8.99 -7.10
N TRP A 431 1.19 7.87 -7.65
CA TRP A 431 0.05 7.81 -8.56
C TRP A 431 -1.26 7.95 -7.75
N PRO A 432 -2.08 9.01 -7.94
CA PRO A 432 -3.23 9.26 -7.08
C PRO A 432 -4.52 8.60 -7.58
N HIS A 433 -4.51 8.05 -8.81
CA HIS A 433 -5.69 7.49 -9.47
C HIS A 433 -5.73 5.95 -9.38
N LEU A 434 -6.57 5.30 -10.20
CA LEU A 434 -6.73 3.85 -10.16
C LEU A 434 -5.44 3.13 -10.62
N LEU A 435 -4.97 2.20 -9.80
CA LEU A 435 -3.87 1.27 -10.09
C LEU A 435 -4.38 -0.16 -9.93
N ILE A 436 -4.48 -0.91 -11.02
CA ILE A 436 -4.96 -2.31 -11.00
C ILE A 436 -4.07 -3.19 -11.90
N PRO A 437 -2.96 -3.75 -11.38
CA PRO A 437 -2.00 -4.53 -12.16
C PRO A 437 -2.60 -5.73 -12.91
N LEU A 438 -3.73 -6.23 -12.42
CA LEU A 438 -4.47 -7.35 -12.99
C LEU A 438 -5.97 -7.13 -12.76
N ILE A 439 -6.71 -6.79 -13.82
CA ILE A 439 -8.17 -6.66 -13.79
C ILE A 439 -8.79 -8.05 -14.01
N PRO A 440 -9.55 -8.61 -13.06
CA PRO A 440 -10.35 -9.81 -13.28
C PRO A 440 -11.56 -9.51 -14.15
N ASP A 441 -12.12 -10.55 -14.78
CA ASP A 441 -13.24 -10.40 -15.72
C ASP A 441 -14.49 -9.77 -15.11
N SER A 442 -14.68 -9.93 -13.79
CA SER A 442 -15.73 -9.30 -12.99
C SER A 442 -15.60 -7.78 -12.84
N LEU A 443 -14.42 -7.20 -13.10
CA LEU A 443 -14.12 -5.76 -12.91
C LEU A 443 -13.77 -5.04 -14.22
N ARG A 444 -14.03 -5.64 -15.39
CA ARG A 444 -13.74 -5.02 -16.70
C ARG A 444 -14.48 -3.70 -16.96
N GLU A 445 -15.59 -3.43 -16.28
CA GLU A 445 -16.31 -2.16 -16.34
C GLU A 445 -15.48 -0.95 -15.86
N LEU A 446 -14.46 -1.18 -15.02
CA LEU A 446 -13.54 -0.12 -14.57
C LEU A 446 -12.71 0.49 -15.71
N LEU A 447 -12.62 -0.17 -16.87
CA LEU A 447 -12.00 0.38 -18.08
C LEU A 447 -12.79 1.55 -18.68
N GLU A 448 -14.08 1.69 -18.34
CA GLU A 448 -14.95 2.78 -18.79
C GLU A 448 -15.00 3.96 -17.80
N ALA A 449 -14.22 3.89 -16.71
CA ALA A 449 -14.13 4.97 -15.73
C ALA A 449 -13.55 6.26 -16.35
N PRO A 450 -14.09 7.44 -16.02
CA PRO A 450 -13.64 8.72 -16.58
C PRO A 450 -12.32 9.23 -15.96
N VAL A 451 -11.84 8.59 -14.90
CA VAL A 451 -10.60 8.95 -14.18
C VAL A 451 -9.36 8.30 -14.84
N PRO A 452 -8.16 8.88 -14.66
CA PRO A 452 -6.93 8.22 -15.08
C PRO A 452 -6.77 6.82 -14.49
N LEU A 453 -6.24 5.91 -15.30
CA LEU A 453 -6.13 4.48 -14.97
C LEU A 453 -4.77 3.94 -15.41
N LEU A 454 -4.06 3.28 -14.49
CA LEU A 454 -2.91 2.44 -14.82
C LEU A 454 -3.28 0.98 -14.50
N ALA A 455 -3.43 0.14 -15.52
CA ALA A 455 -3.92 -1.22 -15.31
C ALA A 455 -3.39 -2.27 -16.30
N GLY A 456 -3.55 -3.55 -15.92
CA GLY A 456 -3.28 -4.71 -16.76
C GLY A 456 -4.54 -5.54 -17.00
N LEU A 457 -4.86 -5.80 -18.26
CA LEU A 457 -5.96 -6.66 -18.69
C LEU A 457 -5.42 -8.01 -19.20
N PRO A 458 -5.80 -9.14 -18.60
CA PRO A 458 -5.38 -10.46 -19.08
C PRO A 458 -6.08 -10.85 -20.38
N GLY A 459 -5.34 -11.51 -21.28
CA GLY A 459 -5.87 -12.07 -22.51
C GLY A 459 -5.93 -11.06 -23.67
N THR A 460 -7.12 -10.84 -24.24
CA THR A 460 -7.28 -10.01 -25.46
C THR A 460 -7.83 -8.63 -25.17
N ALA A 461 -7.30 -7.63 -25.88
CA ALA A 461 -7.81 -6.26 -25.81
C ALA A 461 -9.26 -6.19 -26.36
N PRO A 462 -10.19 -5.51 -25.66
CA PRO A 462 -11.61 -5.56 -25.97
C PRO A 462 -11.91 -4.91 -27.32
N ALA A 463 -12.97 -5.37 -27.99
CA ALA A 463 -13.41 -4.79 -29.27
C ALA A 463 -13.83 -3.31 -29.13
N SER A 464 -14.35 -2.92 -27.96
CA SER A 464 -14.73 -1.55 -27.60
C SER A 464 -13.54 -0.58 -27.47
N ARG A 465 -12.29 -1.07 -27.46
CA ARG A 465 -11.08 -0.21 -27.30
C ARG A 465 -10.99 0.96 -28.28
N ARG A 466 -11.59 0.84 -29.46
CA ARG A 466 -11.64 1.90 -30.49
C ARG A 466 -12.52 3.10 -30.09
N ASN A 467 -13.44 2.90 -29.15
CA ASN A 467 -14.37 3.92 -28.66
C ASN A 467 -13.83 4.62 -27.40
N MET A 468 -12.81 4.04 -26.75
CA MET A 468 -12.21 4.57 -25.52
C MET A 468 -11.20 5.67 -25.86
N VAL A 469 -11.68 6.91 -25.87
CA VAL A 469 -10.93 8.10 -26.34
C VAL A 469 -9.83 8.61 -25.39
N ASN A 470 -9.81 8.13 -24.14
CA ASN A 470 -8.88 8.58 -23.10
C ASN A 470 -7.85 7.51 -22.69
N VAL A 471 -7.77 6.38 -23.41
CA VAL A 471 -6.93 5.23 -23.05
C VAL A 471 -5.82 4.97 -24.07
N ILE A 472 -4.60 4.88 -23.57
CA ILE A 472 -3.42 4.36 -24.27
C ILE A 472 -3.36 2.85 -24.00
N TRP A 473 -3.33 2.06 -25.06
CA TRP A 473 -3.26 0.60 -25.01
C TRP A 473 -1.83 0.13 -25.28
N VAL A 474 -1.31 -0.76 -24.43
CA VAL A 474 0.01 -1.38 -24.60
C VAL A 474 -0.17 -2.88 -24.78
N LEU A 475 -0.19 -3.32 -26.04
CA LEU A 475 -0.33 -4.73 -26.42
C LEU A 475 1.04 -5.40 -26.37
N LEU A 476 1.37 -6.05 -25.25
CA LEU A 476 2.69 -6.64 -25.02
C LEU A 476 2.98 -7.82 -25.97
N ASP A 477 1.94 -8.58 -26.31
CA ASP A 477 2.02 -9.78 -27.16
C ASP A 477 1.96 -9.46 -28.67
N GLU A 478 1.81 -8.19 -29.06
CA GLU A 478 1.81 -7.79 -30.47
C GLU A 478 3.24 -7.96 -31.05
N PRO A 479 3.42 -8.84 -32.07
CA PRO A 479 4.74 -9.13 -32.64
C PRO A 479 5.32 -7.93 -33.41
N ASN A 480 4.47 -7.07 -33.97
CA ASN A 480 4.95 -5.85 -34.61
C ASN A 480 5.12 -4.74 -33.57
N GLN A 481 6.38 -4.50 -33.16
CA GLN A 481 6.74 -3.50 -32.15
C GLN A 481 6.08 -2.13 -32.38
N ILE A 482 5.98 -1.66 -33.63
CA ILE A 482 5.38 -0.37 -34.01
C ILE A 482 3.88 -0.30 -33.67
N ARG A 483 3.21 -1.45 -33.50
CA ARG A 483 1.79 -1.57 -33.17
C ARG A 483 1.51 -1.88 -31.71
N ARG A 484 2.53 -1.99 -30.84
CA ARG A 484 2.33 -2.31 -29.41
C ARG A 484 1.59 -1.21 -28.67
N ILE A 485 2.08 0.03 -28.81
CA ILE A 485 1.39 1.21 -28.28
C ILE A 485 0.34 1.66 -29.29
N GLN A 486 -0.93 1.65 -28.87
CA GLN A 486 -2.08 2.07 -29.66
C GLN A 486 -2.91 3.07 -28.86
N GLY A 487 -3.48 4.07 -29.53
CA GLY A 487 -4.35 5.03 -28.86
C GLY A 487 -4.93 6.05 -29.85
N PRO A 488 -5.89 6.86 -29.39
CA PRO A 488 -6.40 7.99 -30.15
C PRO A 488 -5.26 8.96 -30.49
N LYS A 489 -5.20 9.39 -31.75
CA LYS A 489 -4.08 10.21 -32.24
C LYS A 489 -3.92 11.52 -31.45
N LEU A 490 -5.01 12.14 -31.04
CA LEU A 490 -4.99 13.36 -30.22
C LEU A 490 -4.33 13.10 -28.86
N LEU A 491 -4.78 12.07 -28.14
CA LEU A 491 -4.23 11.66 -26.84
C LEU A 491 -2.72 11.37 -26.91
N ILE A 492 -2.25 10.70 -27.96
CA ILE A 492 -0.82 10.43 -28.18
C ILE A 492 -0.03 11.74 -28.44
N GLN A 493 -0.64 12.71 -29.13
CA GLN A 493 -0.01 13.99 -29.46
C GLN A 493 0.03 14.99 -28.29
N GLU A 494 -0.81 14.78 -27.26
CA GLU A 494 -0.79 15.54 -26.01
C GLU A 494 0.34 15.14 -25.05
N VAL A 495 0.97 13.97 -25.25
CA VAL A 495 2.08 13.53 -24.41
C VAL A 495 3.34 14.27 -24.81
N HIS A 496 3.81 15.16 -23.93
CA HIS A 496 5.13 15.80 -24.06
C HIS A 496 6.18 15.03 -23.27
N GLU A 497 7.43 15.04 -23.72
CA GLU A 497 8.53 14.28 -23.11
C GLU A 497 9.67 15.21 -22.69
N PRO A 498 10.41 14.90 -21.62
CA PRO A 498 11.60 15.65 -21.23
C PRO A 498 12.79 15.28 -22.13
N ASN A 499 13.54 16.29 -22.58
CA ASN A 499 14.64 16.11 -23.53
C ASN A 499 15.88 15.47 -22.88
N GLU A 500 16.05 15.63 -21.57
CA GLU A 500 17.19 15.08 -20.81
C GLU A 500 17.27 13.54 -20.91
N PHE A 501 16.12 12.86 -20.99
CA PHE A 501 16.02 11.41 -21.22
C PHE A 501 16.67 10.97 -22.54
N TYR A 502 16.51 11.76 -23.61
CA TYR A 502 16.97 11.41 -24.95
C TYR A 502 18.41 11.85 -25.26
N GLN A 503 18.97 12.74 -24.43
CA GLN A 503 20.35 13.23 -24.58
C GLN A 503 21.38 12.33 -23.86
N SER A 504 20.94 11.49 -22.91
CA SER A 504 21.82 10.60 -22.14
C SER A 504 22.28 9.38 -22.94
N LYS A 505 23.56 9.40 -23.35
CA LYS A 505 24.22 8.23 -23.96
C LYS A 505 24.33 7.06 -22.98
N GLU A 506 24.54 7.35 -21.69
CA GLU A 506 24.66 6.35 -20.63
C GLU A 506 23.37 5.53 -20.51
N LEU A 507 22.23 6.20 -20.53
CA LEU A 507 20.92 5.57 -20.51
C LEU A 507 20.73 4.61 -21.70
N SER A 508 21.18 4.99 -22.90
CA SER A 508 21.15 4.12 -24.08
C SER A 508 22.09 2.90 -23.98
N ASN A 509 23.22 3.04 -23.28
CA ASN A 509 24.15 1.93 -23.05
C ASN A 509 23.55 0.91 -22.10
N PHE A 510 22.96 1.34 -20.97
CA PHE A 510 22.25 0.44 -20.05
C PHE A 510 21.04 -0.23 -20.73
N ALA A 511 20.33 0.47 -21.63
CA ALA A 511 19.24 -0.10 -22.42
C ALA A 511 19.69 -1.25 -23.33
N SER A 512 20.92 -1.21 -23.86
CA SER A 512 21.40 -2.14 -24.88
C SER A 512 21.53 -3.59 -24.42
N VAL A 513 21.55 -3.82 -23.10
CA VAL A 513 21.63 -5.16 -22.48
C VAL A 513 20.29 -5.91 -22.55
N PHE A 514 19.18 -5.21 -22.83
CA PHE A 514 17.85 -5.80 -22.91
C PHE A 514 17.44 -6.10 -24.36
N THR A 515 17.31 -7.39 -24.69
CA THR A 515 16.84 -7.86 -25.99
C THR A 515 15.32 -8.09 -25.97
N GLN A 516 14.59 -7.60 -26.99
CA GLN A 516 13.14 -7.80 -27.09
C GLN A 516 12.74 -9.13 -27.74
N GLU A 517 13.57 -10.17 -27.64
CA GLU A 517 13.30 -11.49 -28.23
C GLU A 517 12.38 -12.35 -27.35
N ARG A 518 12.58 -12.32 -26.03
CA ARG A 518 11.80 -13.03 -25.02
C ARG A 518 11.81 -12.24 -23.72
N VAL A 519 10.68 -12.26 -23.01
CA VAL A 519 10.57 -11.72 -21.65
C VAL A 519 11.50 -12.50 -20.73
N GLN A 520 12.24 -11.80 -19.87
CA GLN A 520 13.13 -12.41 -18.89
C GLN A 520 12.72 -11.97 -17.47
N PHE A 521 12.63 -12.95 -16.57
CA PHE A 521 12.29 -12.74 -15.16
C PHE A 521 13.49 -13.00 -14.22
N THR A 522 14.49 -13.74 -14.70
CA THR A 522 15.76 -13.95 -14.01
C THR A 522 16.84 -13.10 -14.72
N PRO A 523 17.17 -11.90 -14.23
CA PRO A 523 18.15 -11.03 -14.87
C PRO A 523 19.57 -11.58 -14.76
N THR A 524 20.39 -11.33 -15.80
CA THR A 524 21.85 -11.46 -15.68
C THR A 524 22.40 -10.39 -14.71
N PRO A 525 23.64 -10.55 -14.18
CA PRO A 525 24.26 -9.51 -13.34
C PRO A 525 24.33 -8.13 -14.03
N GLU A 526 24.58 -8.11 -15.34
CA GLU A 526 24.62 -6.90 -16.17
C GLU A 526 23.24 -6.25 -16.31
N GLN A 527 22.18 -7.06 -16.49
CA GLN A 527 20.80 -6.58 -16.52
C GLN A 527 20.32 -6.08 -15.16
N ARG A 528 20.68 -6.76 -14.06
CA ARG A 528 20.38 -6.31 -12.69
C ARG A 528 20.99 -4.93 -12.43
N ASN A 529 22.27 -4.75 -12.78
CA ASN A 529 22.91 -3.45 -12.67
C ASN A 529 22.24 -2.40 -13.56
N SER A 530 21.97 -2.73 -14.83
CA SER A 530 21.35 -1.81 -15.78
C SER A 530 19.94 -1.38 -15.37
N CYS A 531 19.12 -2.27 -14.78
CA CYS A 531 17.82 -1.92 -14.21
C CYS A 531 17.96 -0.87 -13.10
N LEU A 532 18.92 -1.07 -12.19
CA LEU A 532 19.16 -0.18 -11.06
C LEU A 532 19.68 1.19 -11.52
N GLU A 533 20.62 1.25 -12.47
CA GLU A 533 21.16 2.52 -12.98
C GLU A 533 20.11 3.31 -13.79
N ILE A 534 19.28 2.66 -14.61
CA ILE A 534 18.16 3.32 -15.29
C ILE A 534 17.16 3.89 -14.27
N ALA A 535 16.80 3.11 -13.24
CA ALA A 535 15.87 3.57 -12.20
C ALA A 535 16.44 4.73 -11.37
N LYS A 536 17.74 4.70 -11.03
CA LYS A 536 18.44 5.81 -10.36
C LYS A 536 18.45 7.09 -11.21
N PHE A 537 18.70 6.98 -12.51
CA PHE A 537 18.68 8.11 -13.43
C PHE A 537 17.29 8.75 -13.52
N ILE A 538 16.24 7.93 -13.62
CA ILE A 538 14.85 8.40 -13.64
C ILE A 538 14.48 9.06 -12.29
N LYS A 539 14.80 8.41 -11.17
CA LYS A 539 14.59 8.96 -9.80
C LYS A 539 15.34 10.28 -9.58
N SER A 540 16.58 10.42 -10.08
CA SER A 540 17.36 11.65 -9.91
C SER A 540 16.80 12.80 -10.75
N TYR A 541 16.27 12.53 -11.94
CA TYR A 541 15.54 13.53 -12.75
C TYR A 541 14.26 14.00 -12.04
N TRP A 542 13.47 13.10 -11.45
CA TRP A 542 12.30 13.47 -10.64
C TRP A 542 12.67 14.28 -9.40
N LEU A 543 13.72 13.89 -8.68
CA LEU A 543 14.23 14.64 -7.52
C LEU A 543 14.77 16.03 -7.92
N LYS A 544 15.35 16.18 -9.11
CA LYS A 544 15.78 17.47 -9.66
C LYS A 544 14.60 18.40 -9.92
N ILE A 545 13.52 17.92 -10.55
CA ILE A 545 12.27 18.70 -10.73
C ILE A 545 11.69 19.11 -9.37
N LEU A 546 11.54 18.15 -8.44
CA LEU A 546 11.04 18.45 -7.10
C LEU A 546 11.96 19.42 -6.35
N GLY A 547 13.27 19.39 -6.60
CA GLY A 547 14.26 20.30 -6.00
C GLY A 547 14.07 21.78 -6.39
N LEU A 548 13.39 22.08 -7.50
CA LEU A 548 13.03 23.45 -7.90
C LEU A 548 11.85 24.03 -7.10
N ILE A 549 11.17 23.22 -6.29
CA ILE A 549 10.06 23.66 -5.43
C ILE A 549 10.62 24.34 -4.19
N HIS A 550 10.72 25.67 -4.26
CA HIS A 550 11.13 26.53 -3.14
C HIS A 550 9.95 26.92 -2.25
N GLU A 551 10.16 26.79 -0.93
CA GLU A 551 9.16 27.06 0.12
C GLU A 551 8.50 28.44 -0.01
N ASP A 552 9.29 29.50 -0.23
CA ASP A 552 8.80 30.87 -0.37
C ASP A 552 7.82 31.07 -1.54
N LEU A 553 7.96 30.27 -2.61
CA LEU A 553 7.13 30.36 -3.81
C LEU A 553 5.87 29.49 -3.73
N THR A 554 5.79 28.51 -2.83
CA THR A 554 4.61 27.62 -2.68
C THR A 554 3.32 28.37 -2.38
N LYS A 555 3.40 29.58 -1.80
CA LYS A 555 2.25 30.45 -1.50
C LYS A 555 1.64 31.13 -2.73
N ASN A 556 2.32 31.12 -3.87
CA ASN A 556 1.83 31.67 -5.13
C ASN A 556 2.18 30.73 -6.29
N PHE A 557 1.22 29.89 -6.66
CA PHE A 557 1.37 28.88 -7.70
C PHE A 557 1.84 29.45 -9.05
N ASP A 558 1.32 30.61 -9.46
CA ASP A 558 1.73 31.26 -10.72
C ASP A 558 3.21 31.66 -10.70
N ALA A 559 3.70 32.17 -9.56
CA ALA A 559 5.11 32.54 -9.38
C ALA A 559 6.02 31.31 -9.34
N LEU A 560 5.56 30.21 -8.72
CA LEU A 560 6.26 28.93 -8.73
C LEU A 560 6.35 28.33 -10.14
N GLN A 561 5.25 28.39 -10.91
CA GLN A 561 5.20 27.90 -12.29
C GLN A 561 6.21 28.63 -13.18
N VAL A 562 6.26 29.96 -13.11
CA VAL A 562 7.25 30.78 -13.83
C VAL A 562 8.68 30.40 -13.42
N HIS A 563 8.95 30.26 -12.12
CA HIS A 563 10.28 29.92 -11.62
C HIS A 563 10.78 28.54 -12.09
N ILE A 564 9.91 27.52 -12.09
CA ILE A 564 10.25 26.17 -12.56
C ILE A 564 10.56 26.19 -14.07
N ILE A 565 9.78 26.94 -14.86
CA ILE A 565 9.99 27.10 -16.30
C ILE A 565 11.31 27.84 -16.59
N ASP A 566 11.55 28.99 -15.97
CA ASP A 566 12.75 29.80 -16.20
C ASP A 566 14.04 29.09 -15.77
N SER A 567 13.97 28.23 -14.73
CA SER A 567 15.09 27.41 -14.27
C SER A 567 15.36 26.17 -15.13
N SER A 568 14.48 25.85 -16.09
CA SER A 568 14.51 24.61 -16.87
C SER A 568 14.85 24.83 -18.35
N PRO A 569 15.42 23.82 -19.04
CA PRO A 569 15.70 23.91 -20.47
C PRO A 569 14.44 24.17 -21.31
N LYS A 570 14.54 25.06 -22.31
CA LYS A 570 13.39 25.46 -23.17
C LYS A 570 12.65 24.30 -23.84
N GLY A 571 13.33 23.19 -24.09
CA GLY A 571 12.69 22.00 -24.67
C GLY A 571 11.71 21.32 -23.73
N ASP A 572 11.93 21.41 -22.41
CA ASP A 572 11.13 20.72 -21.39
C ASP A 572 9.92 21.55 -20.95
N HIS A 573 9.80 22.80 -21.43
CA HIS A 573 8.73 23.74 -21.04
C HIS A 573 7.32 23.21 -21.32
N LEU A 574 7.11 22.48 -22.41
CA LEU A 574 5.80 21.88 -22.71
C LEU A 574 5.46 20.73 -21.74
N PHE A 575 6.44 19.86 -21.47
CA PHE A 575 6.31 18.77 -20.52
C PHE A 575 6.05 19.28 -19.10
N LEU A 576 6.83 20.26 -18.64
CA LEU A 576 6.67 20.85 -17.30
C LEU A 576 5.32 21.55 -17.13
N ASN A 577 4.82 22.25 -18.16
CA ASN A 577 3.48 22.84 -18.11
C ASN A 577 2.38 21.78 -18.02
N GLY A 578 2.52 20.63 -18.70
CA GLY A 578 1.60 19.50 -18.55
C GLY A 578 1.67 18.90 -17.14
N LEU A 579 2.89 18.62 -16.64
CA LEU A 579 3.14 18.07 -15.31
C LEU A 579 2.55 18.95 -14.20
N MET A 580 2.75 20.27 -14.24
CA MET A 580 2.30 21.17 -13.17
C MET A 580 0.76 21.26 -13.04
N GLN A 581 0.01 20.84 -14.06
CA GLN A 581 -1.46 20.79 -14.04
C GLN A 581 -2.03 19.50 -13.43
N THR A 582 -1.17 18.54 -13.04
CA THR A 582 -1.58 17.20 -12.58
C THR A 582 -1.85 17.11 -11.08
N GLN A 583 -2.73 16.20 -10.68
CA GLN A 583 -2.92 15.85 -9.27
C GLN A 583 -1.64 15.21 -8.67
N ILE A 584 -0.86 14.48 -9.48
CA ILE A 584 0.49 13.99 -9.10
C ILE A 584 1.38 15.13 -8.56
N PHE A 585 1.47 16.25 -9.30
CA PHE A 585 2.29 17.39 -8.91
C PHE A 585 1.69 18.14 -7.71
N ILE A 586 0.37 18.32 -7.68
CA ILE A 586 -0.33 18.97 -6.55
C ILE A 586 -0.12 18.19 -5.25
N ASN A 587 -0.30 16.87 -5.25
CA ASN A 587 -0.04 16.03 -4.06
C ASN A 587 1.43 16.15 -3.61
N SER A 588 2.37 16.23 -4.55
CA SER A 588 3.80 16.39 -4.24
C SER A 588 4.12 17.76 -3.66
N LEU A 589 3.38 18.81 -4.04
CA LEU A 589 3.44 20.13 -3.41
C LEU A 589 2.86 20.11 -2.00
N GLU A 590 1.72 19.44 -1.79
CA GLU A 590 1.07 19.33 -0.48
C GLU A 590 1.93 18.53 0.51
N GLU A 591 2.45 17.36 0.10
CA GLU A 591 3.40 16.58 0.91
C GLU A 591 4.63 17.43 1.26
N LYS A 592 5.20 18.16 0.28
CA LYS A 592 6.29 19.10 0.57
C LYS A 592 5.89 20.23 1.50
N PHE A 593 4.69 20.78 1.42
CA PHE A 593 4.22 21.84 2.30
C PHE A 593 4.05 21.36 3.74
N VAL A 594 3.54 20.13 3.93
CA VAL A 594 3.51 19.45 5.22
C VAL A 594 4.94 19.19 5.71
N CYS A 595 5.84 18.67 4.87
CA CYS A 595 7.24 18.48 5.23
C CYS A 595 7.96 19.80 5.56
N PHE A 596 7.75 20.90 4.84
CA PHE A 596 8.32 22.22 5.14
C PHE A 596 7.79 22.74 6.47
N SER A 597 6.47 22.63 6.70
CA SER A 597 5.88 22.94 7.99
C SER A 597 6.55 22.11 9.10
N VAL A 598 6.60 20.78 8.99
CA VAL A 598 7.23 19.87 9.95
C VAL A 598 8.75 20.10 10.07
N CYS A 599 9.44 20.55 9.02
CA CYS A 599 10.85 20.88 9.04
C CYS A 599 11.12 22.26 9.68
N ILE A 600 10.26 23.26 9.54
CA ILE A 600 10.32 24.48 10.38
C ILE A 600 10.19 24.08 11.85
N ILE A 601 9.19 23.24 12.12
CA ILE A 601 8.84 22.73 13.45
C ILE A 601 10.05 22.01 14.09
N LEU A 602 10.70 21.11 13.35
CA LEU A 602 11.85 20.32 13.81
C LEU A 602 13.18 21.09 13.78
N ASN A 603 13.45 21.93 12.77
CA ASN A 603 14.67 22.75 12.75
C ASN A 603 14.68 23.76 13.89
N PHE A 604 13.53 24.32 14.28
CA PHE A 604 13.46 25.07 15.51
C PHE A 604 13.82 24.20 16.72
N SER A 605 13.21 23.01 16.83
CA SER A 605 13.48 22.03 17.89
C SER A 605 14.98 21.75 18.08
N VAL A 606 15.70 21.55 16.98
CA VAL A 606 17.15 21.27 16.96
C VAL A 606 18.01 22.52 17.18
N TRP A 607 17.69 23.65 16.54
CA TRP A 607 18.47 24.89 16.63
C TRP A 607 18.54 25.44 18.07
N PHE A 608 17.46 25.28 18.84
CA PHE A 608 17.36 25.76 20.23
C PHE A 608 18.05 24.86 21.25
N VAL A 609 18.33 23.60 20.90
CA VAL A 609 19.16 22.69 21.71
C VAL A 609 20.64 22.99 21.48
N LEU A 610 21.02 23.35 20.24
CA LEU A 610 22.40 23.71 19.86
C LEU A 610 22.81 25.16 20.18
N THR A 611 21.90 26.01 20.67
CA THR A 611 22.20 27.40 21.08
C THR A 611 22.05 27.67 22.58
N PHE A 612 21.62 26.68 23.37
CA PHE A 612 21.47 26.76 24.84
C PHE A 612 22.24 25.65 25.59
N TRP A 613 23.31 25.16 24.97
CA TRP A 613 24.45 24.43 25.58
C TRP A 613 25.75 25.11 25.13
#